data_AF-A0A7W7Y8D4-F1
#
_entry.id   AF-A0A7W7Y8D4-F1
#
_cell.length_a   1.000
_cell.length_b   1.000
_cell.length_c   1.000
_cell.angle_alpha   90.00
_cell.angle_beta   90.00
_cell.angle_gamma   90.00
#
_symmetry.space_group_name_H-M   'P 1'
#
loop_
_entity.id
_entity.type
_entity.pdbx_description
1 polymer ?
#
loop_
_entity_poly.entity_id
_entity_poly.type
_entity_poly.pdbx_seq_one_letter_code
_entity_poly.pdbx_strand_id
1 'polypeptide(L)'
;MSASRTKTFRLSHSLADALELRAKELGYKSATALVEALARYDCLCRSGHGVTKQWAELSPVEQDDLDDRLLARVLKKQGMTAKQAATVDWKTL
;
A
#
# COMPACT_ATOMS: atom_id res chain seq x y z
N MET A 1 -18.59 7.38 -24.36
CA MET A 1 -17.95 6.09 -24.04
C MET A 1 -16.56 6.37 -23.52
N SER A 2 -16.31 6.18 -22.22
CA SER A 2 -14.95 6.34 -21.70
C SER A 2 -14.25 4.99 -21.84
N ALA A 3 -13.34 4.87 -22.80
CA ALA A 3 -12.46 3.72 -22.89
C ALA A 3 -11.62 3.66 -21.61
N SER A 4 -11.59 2.50 -20.95
CA SER A 4 -10.64 2.25 -19.87
C SER A 4 -9.22 2.48 -20.38
N ARG A 5 -8.42 3.23 -19.62
CA ARG A 5 -7.00 3.44 -19.94
C ARG A 5 -6.18 2.49 -19.10
N THR A 6 -5.40 1.62 -19.76
CA THR A 6 -4.49 0.72 -19.08
C THR A 6 -3.25 1.47 -18.60
N LYS A 7 -2.90 1.30 -17.32
CA LYS A 7 -1.60 1.70 -16.76
C LYS A 7 -0.94 0.47 -16.16
N THR A 8 0.36 0.33 -16.39
CA THR A 8 1.15 -0.75 -15.82
C THR A 8 2.05 -0.17 -14.74
N PHE A 9 1.99 -0.76 -13.56
CA PHE A 9 2.87 -0.46 -12.44
C PHE A 9 3.74 -1.68 -12.17
N ARG A 10 4.99 -1.45 -11.79
CA ARG A 10 5.85 -2.49 -11.23
C ARG A 10 5.84 -2.34 -9.72
N LEU A 11 5.61 -3.45 -9.04
CA LEU A 11 5.67 -3.55 -7.60
C LEU A 11 6.87 -4.42 -7.24
N SER A 12 7.47 -4.17 -6.08
CA SER A 12 8.37 -5.14 -5.48
C SER A 12 7.63 -6.46 -5.24
N HIS A 13 8.37 -7.56 -5.18
CA HIS A 13 7.77 -8.87 -4.88
C HIS A 13 7.01 -8.84 -3.55
N SER A 14 7.59 -8.22 -2.53
CA SER A 14 7.01 -8.17 -1.19
C SER A 14 5.75 -7.34 -1.12
N LEU A 15 5.68 -6.20 -1.82
CA LEU A 15 4.45 -5.41 -1.88
C LEU A 15 3.35 -6.13 -2.67
N ALA A 16 3.69 -6.83 -3.75
CA ALA A 16 2.74 -7.64 -4.50
C ALA A 16 2.12 -8.73 -3.61
N ASP A 17 2.95 -9.47 -2.86
CA ASP A 17 2.49 -10.50 -1.93
C ASP A 17 1.64 -9.91 -0.79
N ALA A 18 2.06 -8.78 -0.23
CA ALA A 18 1.31 -8.10 0.82
C ALA A 18 -0.09 -7.68 0.33
N LEU A 19 -0.20 -7.17 -0.90
CA LEU A 19 -1.48 -6.77 -1.49
C LEU A 19 -2.38 -7.98 -1.77
N GLU A 20 -1.85 -9.10 -2.26
CA GLU A 20 -2.63 -10.32 -2.48
C GLU A 20 -3.19 -10.88 -1.17
N LEU A 21 -2.35 -10.94 -0.13
CA LEU A 21 -2.78 -11.36 1.21
C LEU A 21 -3.88 -10.45 1.75
N ARG A 22 -3.68 -9.13 1.70
CA ARG A 22 -4.66 -8.15 2.18
C ARG A 22 -5.95 -8.17 1.37
N ALA A 23 -5.88 -8.35 0.05
CA ALA A 23 -7.05 -8.46 -0.80
C ALA A 23 -7.91 -9.65 -0.37
N LYS A 24 -7.27 -10.82 -0.15
CA LYS A 24 -7.95 -12.01 0.34
C LYS A 24 -8.56 -11.81 1.73
N GLU A 25 -7.81 -11.23 2.67
CA GLU A 25 -8.29 -10.98 4.04
C GLU A 25 -9.51 -10.06 4.09
N LEU A 26 -9.57 -9.08 3.19
CA LEU A 26 -10.65 -8.10 3.12
C LEU A 26 -11.79 -8.53 2.18
N GLY A 27 -11.68 -9.68 1.51
CA GLY A 27 -12.71 -10.21 0.61
C GLY A 27 -12.74 -9.56 -0.78
N TYR A 28 -11.66 -8.92 -1.22
CA TYR A 28 -11.53 -8.45 -2.60
C TYR A 28 -11.30 -9.61 -3.56
N LYS A 29 -11.74 -9.43 -4.81
CA LYS A 29 -11.58 -10.44 -5.88
C LYS A 29 -10.13 -10.65 -6.33
N SER A 30 -9.27 -9.65 -6.15
CA SER A 30 -7.85 -9.66 -6.51
C SER A 30 -7.11 -8.48 -5.86
N ALA A 31 -5.77 -8.52 -5.84
CA ALA A 31 -4.94 -7.36 -5.47
C ALA A 31 -5.26 -6.12 -6.31
N THR A 32 -5.50 -6.27 -7.63
CA THR A 32 -5.91 -5.14 -8.49
C THR A 32 -7.19 -4.48 -8.01
N ALA A 33 -8.21 -5.28 -7.61
CA ALA A 33 -9.45 -4.75 -7.10
C ALA A 33 -9.27 -3.98 -5.79
N LEU A 34 -8.37 -4.45 -4.91
CA LEU A 34 -7.97 -3.73 -3.71
C LEU A 34 -7.30 -2.39 -4.06
N VAL A 35 -6.31 -2.38 -4.96
CA VAL A 35 -5.61 -1.15 -5.38
C VAL A 35 -6.57 -0.13 -5.97
N GLU A 36 -7.49 -0.55 -6.84
CA GLU A 36 -8.51 0.34 -7.40
C GLU A 36 -9.44 0.90 -6.31
N ALA A 37 -9.84 0.08 -5.33
CA ALA A 37 -10.67 0.53 -4.22
C ALA A 37 -9.95 1.54 -3.34
N LEU A 38 -8.67 1.33 -3.04
CA LEU A 38 -7.83 2.28 -2.30
C LEU A 38 -7.67 3.60 -3.07
N ALA A 39 -7.44 3.54 -4.37
CA ALA A 39 -7.36 4.75 -5.20
C ALA A 39 -8.70 5.51 -5.26
N ARG A 40 -9.83 4.80 -5.37
CA ARG A 40 -11.17 5.43 -5.31
C ARG A 40 -11.42 6.07 -3.94
N TYR A 41 -11.05 5.38 -2.86
CA TYR A 41 -11.18 5.88 -1.50
C TYR A 41 -10.33 7.12 -1.28
N ASP A 42 -9.10 7.13 -1.77
CA ASP A 42 -8.23 8.30 -1.71
C ASP A 42 -8.83 9.51 -2.45
N CYS A 43 -9.29 9.30 -3.68
CA CYS A 43 -10.00 10.32 -4.46
C CYS A 43 -11.24 10.88 -3.75
N LEU A 44 -11.91 10.06 -2.93
CA LEU A 44 -13.06 10.49 -2.12
C LEU A 44 -12.60 11.37 -0.95
N CYS A 45 -11.56 10.96 -0.22
CA CYS A 45 -11.07 11.66 0.95
C CYS A 45 -10.39 12.99 0.61
N ARG A 46 -9.62 13.04 -0.49
CA ARG A 46 -8.82 14.20 -0.92
C ARG A 46 -7.92 14.77 0.20
N SER A 47 -7.52 13.92 1.15
CA SER A 47 -6.71 14.33 2.31
C SER A 47 -5.24 14.48 1.94
N GLY A 48 -4.51 15.26 2.74
CA GLY A 48 -3.06 15.36 2.60
C GLY A 48 -2.35 14.04 2.94
N HIS A 49 -1.47 13.61 2.04
CA HIS A 49 -0.64 12.41 2.16
C HIS A 49 0.68 12.72 2.87
N GLY A 50 0.72 12.67 4.20
CA GLY A 50 1.93 12.96 4.98
C GLY A 50 3.00 11.86 4.83
N VAL A 51 2.76 10.73 5.48
CA VAL A 51 3.71 9.60 5.53
C VAL A 51 3.93 8.94 4.16
N THR A 52 2.89 8.82 3.36
CA THR A 52 2.94 8.18 2.03
C THR A 52 3.76 8.98 1.01
N LYS A 53 3.82 10.32 1.12
CA LYS A 53 4.73 11.13 0.29
C LYS A 53 6.19 10.89 0.66
N GLN A 54 6.50 10.84 1.95
CA GLN A 54 7.86 10.57 2.41
C GLN A 54 8.34 9.19 1.96
N TRP A 55 7.48 8.18 2.01
CA TRP A 55 7.81 6.84 1.51
C TRP A 55 8.06 6.82 0.00
N ALA A 56 7.34 7.64 -0.77
CA ALA A 56 7.56 7.76 -2.21
C ALA A 56 8.88 8.45 -2.58
N GLU A 57 9.47 9.23 -1.66
CA GLU A 57 10.76 9.90 -1.82
C GLU A 57 11.96 9.01 -1.46
N LEU A 58 11.72 7.83 -0.85
CA LEU A 58 12.76 6.86 -0.53
C LEU A 58 13.45 6.34 -1.80
N SER A 59 14.73 5.97 -1.67
CA SER A 59 15.43 5.29 -2.75
C SER A 59 14.80 3.92 -3.06
N PRO A 60 14.98 3.36 -4.27
CA PRO A 60 14.40 2.06 -4.61
C PRO A 60 14.75 0.94 -3.61
N VAL A 61 15.98 0.93 -3.09
CA VAL A 61 16.42 -0.05 -2.08
C VAL A 61 15.68 0.14 -0.76
N GLU A 62 15.49 1.38 -0.32
CA GLU A 62 14.72 1.68 0.90
C GLU A 62 13.23 1.39 0.74
N GLN A 63 12.67 1.53 -0.47
CA GLN A 63 11.31 1.13 -0.77
C GLN A 63 11.14 -0.39 -0.71
N ASP A 64 12.08 -1.15 -1.27
CA ASP A 64 12.09 -2.61 -1.16
C ASP A 64 12.18 -3.06 0.31
N ASP A 65 13.06 -2.44 1.11
CA ASP A 65 13.17 -2.71 2.56
C ASP A 65 11.88 -2.37 3.33
N LEU A 66 11.21 -1.28 2.97
CA LEU A 66 9.91 -0.90 3.53
C LEU A 66 8.85 -1.96 3.19
N ASP A 67 8.80 -2.39 1.93
CA ASP A 67 7.83 -3.36 1.45
C ASP A 67 8.01 -4.73 2.12
N ASP A 68 9.25 -5.18 2.35
CA ASP A 68 9.57 -6.38 3.12
C ASP A 68 9.02 -6.30 4.55
N ARG A 69 9.19 -5.16 5.22
CA ARG A 69 8.66 -4.94 6.57
C ARG A 69 7.15 -4.95 6.57
N LEU A 70 6.51 -4.30 5.60
CA LEU A 70 5.06 -4.29 5.48
C LEU A 70 4.51 -5.70 5.25
N LEU A 71 5.15 -6.51 4.39
CA LEU A 71 4.79 -7.91 4.20
C LEU A 71 4.88 -8.69 5.51
N ALA A 72 5.99 -8.57 6.25
CA ALA A 72 6.16 -9.23 7.54
C ALA A 72 5.05 -8.86 8.54
N ARG A 73 4.58 -7.60 8.53
CA ARG A 73 3.47 -7.14 9.37
C ARG A 73 2.13 -7.71 8.92
N VAL A 74 1.86 -7.78 7.61
CA VAL A 74 0.65 -8.40 7.07
C VAL A 74 0.59 -9.88 7.47
N LEU A 75 1.68 -10.62 7.29
CA LEU A 75 1.78 -12.03 7.70
C LEU A 75 1.50 -12.22 9.21
N LYS A 76 1.97 -11.29 10.05
CA LYS A 76 1.73 -11.28 11.50
C LYS A 76 0.38 -10.66 11.90
N LYS A 77 -0.41 -10.16 10.94
CA LYS A 77 -1.66 -9.40 11.16
C LYS A 77 -1.48 -8.18 12.08
N GLN A 78 -0.33 -7.52 11.99
CA GLN A 78 0.04 -6.36 12.81
C GLN A 78 -0.35 -5.04 12.13
N GLY A 79 -1.61 -4.65 12.32
CA GLY A 79 -2.13 -3.35 11.89
C GLY A 79 -1.74 -2.19 12.82
N MET A 80 -2.02 -0.96 12.37
CA MET A 80 -1.94 0.25 13.17
C MET A 80 -3.18 1.11 12.90
N THR A 81 -3.56 1.94 13.88
CA THR A 81 -4.56 2.98 13.64
C THR A 81 -3.98 4.08 12.75
N ALA A 82 -4.84 4.84 12.06
CA ALA A 82 -4.41 5.96 11.21
C ALA A 82 -3.56 6.98 11.99
N LYS A 83 -3.90 7.23 13.27
CA LYS A 83 -3.13 8.14 14.14
C LYS A 83 -1.72 7.62 14.42
N GLN A 84 -1.55 6.31 14.63
CA GLN A 84 -0.23 5.69 14.83
C GLN A 84 0.59 5.68 13.54
N ALA A 85 -0.04 5.34 12.41
CA ALA A 85 0.63 5.32 11.11
C ALA A 85 1.11 6.72 10.67
N ALA A 86 0.44 7.79 11.10
CA ALA A 86 0.82 9.16 10.74
C ALA A 86 2.16 9.62 11.34
N THR A 87 2.67 8.94 12.37
CA THR A 87 3.90 9.32 13.08
C THR A 87 4.94 8.22 13.12
N VAL A 88 4.73 7.11 12.41
CA VAL A 88 5.63 5.95 12.46
C VAL A 88 6.87 6.22 11.60
N ASP A 89 8.05 5.95 12.16
CA ASP A 89 9.27 5.87 11.37
C ASP A 89 9.28 4.51 10.67
N TRP A 90 9.34 4.52 9.35
CA TRP A 90 9.31 3.31 8.55
C TRP A 90 10.47 2.36 8.85
N LYS A 91 11.61 2.88 9.33
CA LYS A 91 12.77 2.09 9.76
C LYS A 91 12.50 1.26 11.02
N THR A 92 11.44 1.62 11.76
CA THR A 92 11.02 0.94 13.00
C THR A 92 9.84 -0.01 12.80
N LEU A 93 9.34 -0.14 11.56
CA LEU A 93 8.23 -1.03 11.21
C LEU A 93 8.58 -2.52 11.34
#